data_AF-A0A089QFX7-F1
#
_entry.id   AF-A0A089QFX7-F1
#
_cell.length_a   1.000
_cell.length_b   1.000
_cell.length_c   1.000
_cell.angle_alpha   90.00
_cell.angle_beta   90.00
_cell.angle_gamma   90.00
#
_symmetry.space_group_name_H-M   'P 1'
#
loop_
_entity.id
_entity.type
_entity.pdbx_description
1 polymer ?
#
loop_
_entity_poly.entity_id
_entity_poly.type
_entity_poly.pdbx_seq_one_letter_code
_entity_poly.pdbx_strand_id
1 'polypeptide(L)'
;MIKSGFYDSDSNESYRCLIKAVQKEQGSLPSVEKHADMLSSNKLQGLKEKIGELHYAKFAEQQERRELNKVKRDMSKGALVADSISNLVADMNFAELPKSKIYKNQVKSPSSLIICLSDIHYGADFSIPQNEYNPEMSARLLDEYAGKLISFIKMRKDIIHVHVVNLGDSIEHAQMRQQNTFEVRKTVSEQVTEIARLIWKFLARLSEVAYVTYEGIAGNHDRLNGNYKNALTGDTASTLINQIIRSLAEVTDGRVEYVEAKDYYFTDIDLMGHSFAFVHGDKHKVDSNNSVLSKLGDIHNKHYDAVIAGHIHHYKMTEVGENRFQVNFGSFKGIDPYAVQQGFASSRSQGIIVVNKKGYEIRRVTL
;
A
#
# COMPACT_ATOMS: atom_id res chain seq x y z
N MET A 1 -75.70 49.85 7.82
CA MET A 1 -75.72 48.62 8.64
C MET A 1 -74.45 48.59 9.48
N ILE A 2 -74.56 48.75 10.79
CA ILE A 2 -73.44 48.58 11.72
C ILE A 2 -73.32 47.07 12.00
N LYS A 3 -72.15 46.45 11.75
CA LYS A 3 -71.81 45.14 12.30
C LYS A 3 -70.70 45.34 13.34
N SER A 4 -71.05 45.01 14.56
CA SER A 4 -70.35 45.20 15.83
C SER A 4 -69.16 44.25 16.00
N GLY A 5 -68.01 44.80 16.41
CA GLY A 5 -66.82 44.07 16.86
C GLY A 5 -65.85 45.03 17.57
N PHE A 6 -65.37 44.66 18.75
CA PHE A 6 -64.49 45.48 19.60
C PHE A 6 -63.00 45.28 19.24
N TYR A 7 -62.19 46.34 19.36
CA TYR A 7 -60.79 46.40 18.91
C TYR A 7 -59.75 45.86 19.92
N ASP A 8 -60.17 45.21 21.02
CA ASP A 8 -59.32 44.79 22.15
C ASP A 8 -59.50 43.31 22.55
N SER A 9 -59.99 42.48 21.62
CA SER A 9 -60.34 41.07 21.85
C SER A 9 -59.25 40.19 22.45
N ASP A 10 -57.98 40.54 22.24
CA ASP A 10 -56.86 39.61 22.45
C ASP A 10 -56.30 39.70 23.87
N SER A 11 -56.60 40.79 24.58
CA SER A 11 -56.12 41.10 25.94
C SER A 11 -57.20 41.00 27.03
N ASN A 12 -58.46 40.77 26.65
CA ASN A 12 -59.57 40.66 27.58
C ASN A 12 -59.82 39.17 27.93
N GLU A 13 -59.53 38.77 29.18
CA GLU A 13 -59.67 37.37 29.61
C GLU A 13 -61.12 36.87 29.54
N SER A 14 -62.09 37.75 29.80
CA SER A 14 -63.51 37.43 29.63
C SER A 14 -63.83 37.14 28.16
N TYR A 15 -63.19 37.85 27.22
CA TYR A 15 -63.34 37.60 25.79
C TYR A 15 -62.64 36.31 25.36
N ARG A 16 -61.43 36.00 25.86
CA ARG A 16 -60.79 34.68 25.63
C ARG A 16 -61.63 33.53 26.15
N CYS A 17 -62.25 33.70 27.32
CA CYS A 17 -63.17 32.72 27.89
C CYS A 17 -64.42 32.55 27.02
N LEU A 18 -64.97 33.65 26.49
CA LEU A 18 -66.08 33.63 25.55
C LEU A 18 -65.70 32.89 24.26
N ILE A 19 -64.55 33.20 23.65
CA ILE A 19 -64.06 32.53 22.44
C ILE A 19 -63.85 31.04 22.68
N LYS A 20 -63.26 30.65 23.82
CA LYS A 20 -63.15 29.23 24.20
C LYS A 20 -64.51 28.58 24.39
N ALA A 21 -65.48 29.27 25.01
CA ALA A 21 -66.83 28.76 25.17
C ALA A 21 -67.52 28.52 23.82
N VAL A 22 -67.41 29.48 22.88
CA VAL A 22 -67.94 29.36 21.51
C VAL A 22 -67.24 28.25 20.74
N GLN A 23 -65.91 28.15 20.81
CA GLN A 23 -65.15 27.07 20.18
C GLN A 23 -65.50 25.68 20.77
N LYS A 24 -65.82 25.63 22.07
CA LYS A 24 -66.32 24.41 22.73
C LYS A 24 -67.69 24.00 22.18
N GLU A 25 -68.58 24.97 22.02
CA GLU A 25 -69.94 24.77 21.51
C GLU A 25 -69.96 24.33 20.04
N GLN A 26 -69.04 24.89 19.24
CA GLN A 26 -68.84 24.52 17.84
C GLN A 26 -68.01 23.24 17.64
N GLY A 27 -67.58 22.58 18.73
CA GLY A 27 -66.78 21.36 18.68
C GLY A 27 -65.38 21.53 18.09
N SER A 28 -64.88 22.77 17.99
CA SER A 28 -63.61 23.12 17.37
C SER A 28 -62.43 23.17 18.36
N LEU A 29 -62.70 23.07 19.66
CA LEU A 29 -61.64 22.85 20.66
C LEU A 29 -61.07 21.43 20.58
N PRO A 30 -59.74 21.25 20.60
CA PRO A 30 -59.14 19.93 20.76
C PRO A 30 -59.63 19.27 22.05
N SER A 31 -59.99 17.99 22.01
CA SER A 31 -60.27 17.23 23.23
C SER A 31 -59.03 17.19 24.14
N VAL A 32 -59.23 16.97 25.44
CA VAL A 32 -58.13 16.82 26.41
C VAL A 32 -57.14 15.74 25.96
N GLU A 33 -57.65 14.66 25.38
CA GLU A 33 -56.86 13.58 24.77
C GLU A 33 -56.03 14.09 23.58
N LYS A 34 -56.64 14.85 22.66
CA LYS A 34 -55.96 15.41 21.47
C LYS A 34 -54.87 16.42 21.84
N HIS A 35 -55.04 17.16 22.94
CA HIS A 35 -54.03 18.07 23.46
C HIS A 35 -52.88 17.33 24.17
N ALA A 36 -53.18 16.25 24.90
CA ALA A 36 -52.16 15.38 25.48
C ALA A 36 -51.31 14.68 24.41
N ASP A 37 -51.94 14.22 23.32
CA ASP A 37 -51.28 13.63 22.14
C ASP A 37 -50.41 14.63 21.39
N MET A 38 -50.82 15.91 21.33
CA MET A 38 -50.02 16.95 20.70
C MET A 38 -48.76 17.28 21.55
N LEU A 39 -48.88 17.29 22.87
CA LEU A 39 -47.73 17.48 23.77
C LEU A 39 -46.78 16.28 23.76
N SER A 40 -47.30 15.05 23.70
CA SER A 40 -46.49 13.84 23.62
C SER A 40 -45.76 13.74 22.28
N SER A 41 -46.43 14.08 21.17
CA SER A 41 -45.81 14.09 19.83
C SER A 41 -44.73 15.15 19.69
N ASN A 42 -44.93 16.37 20.22
CA ASN A 42 -43.89 17.41 20.25
C ASN A 42 -42.67 17.01 21.10
N LYS A 43 -42.89 16.39 22.28
CA LYS A 43 -41.78 15.85 23.09
C LYS A 43 -41.03 14.73 22.38
N LEU A 44 -41.76 13.84 21.68
CA LEU A 44 -41.18 12.75 20.90
C LEU A 44 -40.34 13.30 19.73
N GLN A 45 -40.79 14.37 19.07
CA GLN A 45 -40.05 15.04 18.02
C GLN A 45 -38.74 15.66 18.55
N GLY A 46 -38.80 16.41 19.64
CA GLY A 46 -37.59 17.00 20.26
C GLY A 46 -36.59 15.93 20.73
N LEU A 47 -37.05 14.77 21.19
CA LEU A 47 -36.18 13.64 21.51
C LEU A 47 -35.51 13.05 20.25
N LYS A 48 -36.24 12.92 19.14
CA LYS A 48 -35.68 12.45 17.86
C LYS A 48 -34.62 13.40 17.32
N GLU A 49 -34.86 14.71 17.40
CA GLU A 49 -33.89 15.74 17.00
C GLU A 49 -32.62 15.64 17.85
N LYS A 50 -32.75 15.55 19.18
CA LYS A 50 -31.61 15.40 20.10
C LYS A 50 -30.82 14.10 19.87
N ILE A 51 -31.51 13.00 19.57
CA ILE A 51 -30.87 11.73 19.18
C ILE A 51 -30.10 11.91 17.87
N GLY A 52 -30.66 12.61 16.89
CA GLY A 52 -29.98 12.96 15.63
C GLY A 52 -28.71 13.78 15.86
N GLU A 53 -28.78 14.81 16.71
CA GLU A 53 -27.62 15.63 17.11
C GLU A 53 -26.55 14.80 17.81
N LEU A 54 -26.93 13.93 18.75
CA LEU A 54 -26.00 13.03 19.44
C LEU A 54 -25.34 12.04 18.48
N HIS A 55 -26.09 11.52 17.51
CA HIS A 55 -25.55 10.63 16.48
C HIS A 55 -24.54 11.37 15.59
N TYR A 56 -24.86 12.60 15.18
CA TYR A 56 -23.96 13.45 14.40
C TYR A 56 -22.68 13.79 15.18
N ALA A 57 -22.81 14.22 16.44
CA ALA A 57 -21.69 14.52 17.31
C ALA A 57 -20.79 13.29 17.54
N LYS A 58 -21.39 12.11 17.77
CA LYS A 58 -20.67 10.84 17.89
C LYS A 58 -19.93 10.47 16.61
N PHE A 59 -20.56 10.67 15.44
CA PHE A 59 -19.91 10.45 14.15
C PHE A 59 -18.73 11.41 13.95
N ALA A 60 -18.89 12.70 14.25
CA ALA A 60 -17.82 13.69 14.17
C ALA A 60 -16.64 13.34 15.10
N GLU A 61 -16.92 12.98 16.36
CA GLU A 61 -15.89 12.53 17.32
C GLU A 61 -15.15 11.28 16.80
N GLN A 62 -15.87 10.33 16.18
CA GLN A 62 -15.24 9.16 15.57
C GLN A 62 -14.34 9.50 14.37
N GLN A 63 -14.65 10.54 13.60
CA GLN A 63 -13.76 11.01 12.52
C GLN A 63 -12.53 11.70 13.10
N GLU A 64 -12.70 12.57 14.08
CA GLU A 64 -11.59 13.26 14.75
C GLU A 64 -10.62 12.26 15.42
N ARG A 65 -11.15 11.26 16.14
CA ARG A 65 -10.33 10.17 16.71
C ARG A 65 -9.58 9.38 15.63
N ARG A 66 -10.17 9.17 14.46
CA ARG A 66 -9.50 8.50 13.33
C ARG A 66 -8.32 9.31 12.82
N GLU A 67 -8.50 10.61 12.64
CA GLU A 67 -7.43 11.53 12.22
C GLU A 67 -6.33 11.63 13.28
N LEU A 68 -6.67 11.77 14.57
CA LEU A 68 -5.69 11.78 15.66
C LEU A 68 -4.89 10.48 15.73
N ASN A 69 -5.53 9.33 15.57
CA ASN A 69 -4.85 8.04 15.52
C ASN A 69 -3.97 7.89 14.27
N LYS A 70 -4.32 8.54 13.15
CA LYS A 70 -3.47 8.61 11.96
C LYS A 70 -2.22 9.45 12.25
N VAL A 71 -2.37 10.67 12.76
CA VAL A 71 -1.25 11.55 13.15
C VAL A 71 -0.33 10.89 14.16
N LYS A 72 -0.87 10.26 15.22
CA LYS A 72 -0.07 9.55 16.23
C LYS A 72 0.77 8.42 15.62
N ARG A 73 0.19 7.67 14.68
CA ARG A 73 0.91 6.61 13.96
C ARG A 73 1.99 7.21 13.07
N ASP A 74 1.68 8.26 12.33
CA ASP A 74 2.64 8.94 11.44
C ASP A 74 3.83 9.51 12.25
N MET A 75 3.58 10.08 13.43
CA MET A 75 4.65 10.52 14.35
C MET A 75 5.50 9.36 14.88
N SER A 76 4.86 8.25 15.28
CA SER A 76 5.58 7.08 15.80
C SER A 76 6.43 6.42 14.71
N LYS A 77 5.90 6.31 13.49
CA LYS A 77 6.65 5.87 12.30
C LYS A 77 7.81 6.82 12.01
N GLY A 78 7.55 8.13 12.05
CA GLY A 78 8.58 9.16 11.89
C GLY A 78 9.74 9.04 12.88
N ALA A 79 9.46 8.76 14.16
CA ALA A 79 10.50 8.56 15.17
C ALA A 79 11.34 7.30 14.90
N LEU A 80 10.70 6.16 14.60
CA LEU A 80 11.40 4.92 14.24
C LEU A 80 12.25 5.07 12.97
N VAL A 81 11.72 5.80 11.98
CA VAL A 81 12.42 6.11 10.73
C VAL A 81 13.61 7.03 11.01
N ALA A 82 13.46 8.06 11.85
CA ALA A 82 14.55 8.96 12.20
C ALA A 82 15.71 8.24 12.92
N ASP A 83 15.41 7.35 13.87
CA ASP A 83 16.42 6.52 14.54
C ASP A 83 17.09 5.56 13.56
N SER A 84 16.29 4.91 12.70
CA SER A 84 16.80 4.02 11.65
C SER A 84 17.72 4.75 10.67
N ILE A 85 17.32 5.93 10.19
CA ILE A 85 18.12 6.76 9.30
C ILE A 85 19.40 7.20 10.01
N SER A 86 19.32 7.65 11.26
CA SER A 86 20.50 8.11 12.01
C SER A 86 21.55 7.00 12.13
N ASN A 87 21.12 5.79 12.47
CA ASN A 87 22.00 4.62 12.52
C ASN A 87 22.54 4.25 11.13
N LEU A 88 21.67 4.24 10.12
CA LEU A 88 22.06 3.94 8.74
C LEU A 88 23.04 4.96 8.17
N VAL A 89 22.87 6.25 8.47
CA VAL A 89 23.74 7.34 8.04
C VAL A 89 25.07 7.29 8.79
N ALA A 90 25.06 6.94 10.08
CA ALA A 90 26.29 6.77 10.86
C ALA A 90 27.14 5.60 10.34
N ASP A 91 26.50 4.50 9.93
CA ASP A 91 27.17 3.32 9.39
C ASP A 91 27.52 3.44 7.90
N MET A 92 26.81 4.26 7.13
CA MET A 92 27.07 4.48 5.71
C MET A 92 28.15 5.52 5.53
N ASN A 93 29.33 5.06 5.11
CA ASN A 93 30.34 5.95 4.56
C ASN A 93 29.89 6.42 3.16
N PHE A 94 29.02 7.44 3.09
CA PHE A 94 28.54 8.01 1.82
C PHE A 94 29.69 8.46 0.90
N ALA A 95 30.89 8.69 1.44
CA ALA A 95 32.09 9.01 0.69
C ALA A 95 32.57 7.86 -0.23
N GLU A 96 32.23 6.60 0.10
CA GLU A 96 32.59 5.41 -0.67
C GLU A 96 31.54 5.02 -1.71
N LEU A 97 30.36 5.64 -1.71
CA LEU A 97 29.36 5.38 -2.74
C LEU A 97 29.89 5.90 -4.10
N PRO A 98 30.13 5.02 -5.08
CA PRO A 98 30.67 5.41 -6.37
C PRO A 98 29.79 6.47 -7.02
N LYS A 99 30.41 7.55 -7.50
CA LYS A 99 29.74 8.69 -8.12
C LYS A 99 29.24 8.29 -9.50
N SER A 100 27.94 8.15 -9.69
CA SER A 100 27.38 8.09 -11.03
C SER A 100 27.32 9.45 -11.69
N LYS A 101 27.33 9.45 -13.02
CA LYS A 101 27.36 10.66 -13.85
C LYS A 101 26.01 10.96 -14.50
N ILE A 102 24.96 10.17 -14.23
CA ILE A 102 23.69 10.22 -14.96
C ILE A 102 22.59 10.74 -14.03
N TYR A 103 22.13 11.95 -14.30
CA TYR A 103 21.10 12.65 -13.53
C TYR A 103 19.77 12.71 -14.29
N LYS A 104 18.66 12.89 -13.56
CA LYS A 104 17.28 12.95 -14.08
C LYS A 104 17.13 13.84 -15.33
N ASN A 105 17.76 15.01 -15.34
CA ASN A 105 17.71 15.99 -16.44
C ASN A 105 18.43 15.54 -17.73
N GLN A 106 19.23 14.47 -17.68
CA GLN A 106 19.95 13.91 -18.82
C GLN A 106 19.26 12.66 -19.41
N VAL A 107 18.09 12.28 -18.89
CA VAL A 107 17.45 11.02 -19.26
C VAL A 107 16.64 11.17 -20.56
N LYS A 108 17.29 10.88 -21.70
CA LYS A 108 16.61 10.49 -22.94
C LYS A 108 17.01 9.06 -23.29
N SER A 109 16.27 8.10 -22.75
CA SER A 109 16.56 6.68 -22.91
C SER A 109 15.79 6.09 -24.11
N PRO A 110 16.46 5.52 -25.14
CA PRO A 110 15.78 4.78 -26.20
C PRO A 110 15.06 3.51 -25.70
N SER A 111 15.58 2.90 -24.63
CA SER A 111 14.96 1.79 -23.91
C SER A 111 14.98 2.04 -22.40
N SER A 112 14.01 1.53 -21.66
CA SER A 112 14.00 1.53 -20.20
C SER A 112 14.03 0.10 -19.67
N LEU A 113 14.48 -0.05 -18.42
CA LEU A 113 14.50 -1.34 -17.73
C LEU A 113 13.67 -1.24 -16.46
N ILE A 114 12.68 -2.13 -16.30
CA ILE A 114 12.02 -2.36 -15.02
C ILE A 114 12.68 -3.56 -14.36
N ILE A 115 13.04 -3.44 -13.09
CA ILE A 115 13.71 -4.45 -12.28
C ILE A 115 12.80 -4.74 -11.10
N CYS A 116 12.39 -6.00 -10.96
CA CYS A 116 11.57 -6.42 -9.84
C CYS A 116 12.44 -6.96 -8.71
N LEU A 117 12.12 -6.57 -7.47
CA LEU A 117 12.50 -7.25 -6.24
C LEU A 117 11.25 -7.95 -5.71
N SER A 118 11.31 -9.25 -5.50
CA SER A 118 10.16 -10.07 -5.06
C SER A 118 10.61 -11.05 -4.01
N ASP A 119 9.88 -11.07 -2.89
CA ASP A 119 9.97 -12.10 -1.86
C ASP A 119 11.41 -12.27 -1.38
N ILE A 120 11.95 -11.20 -0.79
CA ILE A 120 13.28 -11.24 -0.17
C ILE A 120 13.22 -12.04 1.12
N HIS A 121 12.13 -11.95 1.90
CA HIS A 121 11.97 -12.68 3.16
C HIS A 121 13.19 -12.53 4.08
N TYR A 122 13.70 -11.31 4.20
CA TYR A 122 14.84 -11.02 5.07
C TYR A 122 14.51 -11.42 6.51
N GLY A 123 15.41 -12.13 7.19
CA GLY A 123 15.19 -12.65 8.54
C GLY A 123 14.76 -14.11 8.62
N ALA A 124 14.36 -14.73 7.50
CA ALA A 124 14.19 -16.18 7.42
C ALA A 124 15.53 -16.92 7.61
N ASP A 125 15.53 -17.99 8.40
CA ASP A 125 16.71 -18.83 8.62
C ASP A 125 16.36 -20.31 8.57
N PHE A 126 16.84 -21.00 7.52
CA PHE A 126 16.70 -22.44 7.39
C PHE A 126 17.84 -23.07 6.59
N SER A 127 18.05 -24.35 6.84
CA SER A 127 18.92 -25.22 6.05
C SER A 127 18.21 -26.55 5.84
N ILE A 128 17.96 -26.88 4.57
CA ILE A 128 17.37 -28.15 4.11
C ILE A 128 18.29 -28.77 3.04
N PRO A 129 18.22 -30.08 2.77
CA PRO A 129 19.12 -30.73 1.81
C PRO A 129 19.15 -30.08 0.42
N GLN A 130 18.03 -29.47 0.00
CA GLN A 130 17.87 -28.83 -1.30
C GLN A 130 18.32 -27.37 -1.31
N ASN A 131 18.37 -26.70 -0.16
CA ASN A 131 18.53 -25.25 -0.08
C ASN A 131 18.88 -24.73 1.33
N GLU A 132 19.64 -23.64 1.40
CA GLU A 132 19.86 -22.87 2.62
C GLU A 132 19.52 -21.40 2.40
N TYR A 133 18.98 -20.74 3.42
CA TYR A 133 18.69 -19.31 3.37
C TYR A 133 18.80 -18.69 4.76
N ASN A 134 19.44 -17.53 4.82
CA ASN A 134 19.65 -16.72 6.02
C ASN A 134 19.89 -15.25 5.61
N PRO A 135 19.93 -14.31 6.56
CA PRO A 135 20.21 -12.91 6.28
C PRO A 135 21.49 -12.66 5.45
N GLU A 136 22.57 -13.40 5.70
CA GLU A 136 23.83 -13.27 4.97
C GLU A 136 23.69 -13.69 3.50
N MET A 137 22.97 -14.79 3.26
CA MET A 137 22.61 -15.28 1.94
C MET A 137 21.75 -14.27 1.17
N SER A 138 20.76 -13.65 1.83
CA SER A 138 19.93 -12.63 1.19
C SER A 138 20.76 -11.42 0.72
N ALA A 139 21.73 -10.97 1.53
CA ALA A 139 22.64 -9.88 1.17
C ALA A 139 23.54 -10.26 -0.02
N ARG A 140 24.07 -11.49 -0.03
CA ARG A 140 24.88 -12.02 -1.13
C ARG A 140 24.07 -12.11 -2.44
N LEU A 141 22.84 -12.59 -2.38
CA LEU A 141 21.97 -12.74 -3.55
C LEU A 141 21.52 -11.38 -4.13
N LEU A 142 21.25 -10.39 -3.27
CA LEU A 142 21.01 -9.01 -3.71
C LEU A 142 22.25 -8.43 -4.42
N ASP A 143 23.44 -8.66 -3.88
CA ASP A 143 24.69 -8.20 -4.46
C ASP A 143 25.00 -8.87 -5.81
N GLU A 144 24.73 -10.17 -5.92
CA GLU A 144 24.82 -10.95 -7.15
C GLU A 144 23.83 -10.46 -8.20
N TYR A 145 22.58 -10.22 -7.80
CA TYR A 145 21.55 -9.70 -8.69
C TYR A 145 21.95 -8.33 -9.26
N ALA A 146 22.40 -7.41 -8.39
CA ALA A 146 22.93 -6.11 -8.82
C ALA A 146 24.08 -6.28 -9.81
N GLY A 147 25.02 -7.21 -9.57
CA GLY A 147 26.13 -7.49 -10.49
C GLY A 147 25.67 -7.95 -11.88
N LYS A 148 24.70 -8.87 -11.94
CA LYS A 148 24.09 -9.34 -13.21
C LYS A 148 23.40 -8.19 -13.95
N LEU A 149 22.67 -7.34 -13.24
CA LEU A 149 21.95 -6.19 -13.80
C LEU A 149 22.87 -5.08 -14.30
N ILE A 150 23.91 -4.74 -13.53
CA ILE A 150 24.94 -3.77 -13.94
C ILE A 150 25.62 -4.22 -15.22
N SER A 151 25.96 -5.50 -15.30
CA SER A 151 26.56 -6.09 -16.51
C SER A 151 25.59 -5.98 -17.70
N PHE A 152 24.31 -6.30 -17.48
CA PHE A 152 23.27 -6.17 -18.49
C PHE A 152 23.09 -4.72 -19.00
N ILE A 153 23.02 -3.75 -18.08
CA ILE A 153 22.87 -2.32 -18.41
C ILE A 153 24.11 -1.83 -19.18
N LYS A 154 25.32 -2.18 -18.75
CA LYS A 154 26.57 -1.80 -19.47
C LYS A 154 26.62 -2.34 -20.90
N MET A 155 26.10 -3.56 -21.13
CA MET A 155 25.99 -4.13 -22.47
C MET A 155 24.92 -3.43 -23.33
N ARG A 156 23.86 -2.93 -22.69
CA ARG A 156 22.73 -2.23 -23.32
C ARG A 156 22.84 -0.71 -23.11
N LYS A 157 23.77 -0.08 -23.85
CA LYS A 157 24.04 1.36 -23.78
C LYS A 157 22.81 2.26 -24.08
N ASP A 158 21.74 1.68 -24.59
CA ASP A 158 20.44 2.32 -24.82
C ASP A 158 19.55 2.39 -23.56
N ILE A 159 19.97 1.78 -22.45
CA ILE A 159 19.31 1.85 -21.14
C ILE A 159 20.05 2.89 -20.28
N ILE A 160 19.39 4.02 -20.08
CA ILE A 160 19.85 5.14 -19.25
C ILE A 160 18.97 5.25 -17.99
N HIS A 161 17.70 4.82 -18.07
CA HIS A 161 16.75 4.84 -16.98
C HIS A 161 16.34 3.42 -16.55
N VAL A 162 16.45 3.18 -15.24
CA VAL A 162 16.04 1.95 -14.58
C VAL A 162 14.97 2.25 -13.54
N HIS A 163 13.88 1.50 -13.59
CA HIS A 163 12.82 1.52 -12.59
C HIS A 163 12.93 0.27 -11.73
N VAL A 164 13.10 0.41 -10.43
CA VAL A 164 13.12 -0.70 -9.48
C VAL A 164 11.77 -0.74 -8.77
N VAL A 165 11.08 -1.87 -8.88
CA VAL A 165 9.79 -2.11 -8.23
C VAL A 165 9.95 -3.22 -7.22
N ASN A 166 9.70 -2.92 -5.94
CA ASN A 166 9.62 -3.94 -4.90
C ASN A 166 8.19 -4.46 -4.78
N LEU A 167 8.00 -5.75 -5.06
CA LEU A 167 6.70 -6.44 -5.08
C LEU A 167 6.24 -6.90 -3.70
N GLY A 168 6.96 -6.54 -2.63
CA GLY A 168 6.60 -6.86 -1.25
C GLY A 168 7.23 -8.15 -0.74
N ASP A 169 6.89 -8.48 0.51
CA ASP A 169 7.50 -9.56 1.29
C ASP A 169 9.03 -9.37 1.40
N SER A 170 9.42 -8.17 1.82
CA SER A 170 10.83 -7.82 2.02
C SER A 170 11.37 -8.45 3.31
N ILE A 171 10.50 -8.66 4.30
CA ILE A 171 10.83 -9.30 5.59
C ILE A 171 10.05 -10.63 5.72
N GLU A 172 10.54 -11.58 6.53
CA GLU A 172 9.83 -12.85 6.76
C GLU A 172 8.73 -12.71 7.82
N HIS A 173 8.92 -11.86 8.83
CA HIS A 173 7.98 -11.58 9.93
C HIS A 173 7.45 -12.82 10.71
N ALA A 174 7.87 -12.95 11.97
CA ALA A 174 7.65 -14.16 12.78
C ALA A 174 6.18 -14.51 13.13
N GLN A 175 5.23 -13.59 12.97
CA GLN A 175 3.85 -13.76 13.50
C GLN A 175 2.79 -14.15 12.45
N MET A 176 3.17 -14.46 11.21
CA MET A 176 2.19 -14.81 10.17
C MET A 176 1.62 -16.24 10.31
N ARG A 177 2.38 -17.18 10.87
CA ARG A 177 1.92 -18.57 11.05
C ARG A 177 2.18 -19.00 12.48
N GLN A 178 1.18 -19.56 13.15
CA GLN A 178 1.33 -20.15 14.51
C GLN A 178 2.35 -21.30 14.54
N GLN A 179 2.84 -21.73 13.37
CA GLN A 179 3.90 -22.71 13.16
C GLN A 179 4.79 -22.22 12.01
N ASN A 180 5.65 -21.23 12.25
CA ASN A 180 6.77 -21.04 11.34
C ASN A 180 7.62 -22.33 11.42
N THR A 181 7.76 -23.04 10.31
CA THR A 181 8.50 -24.30 10.22
C THR A 181 10.02 -24.11 10.31
N PHE A 182 10.47 -22.86 10.44
CA PHE A 182 11.86 -22.44 10.54
C PHE A 182 11.99 -21.17 11.38
N GLU A 183 13.22 -20.85 11.78
CA GLU A 183 13.51 -19.77 12.72
C GLU A 183 13.50 -18.40 12.04
N VAL A 184 13.08 -17.38 12.79
CA VAL A 184 13.24 -15.97 12.42
C VAL A 184 14.21 -15.36 13.42
N ARG A 185 15.44 -15.07 12.99
CA ARG A 185 16.55 -14.70 13.89
C ARG A 185 16.60 -13.24 14.31
N LYS A 186 15.77 -12.39 13.70
CA LYS A 186 15.80 -10.94 13.88
C LYS A 186 14.43 -10.41 14.28
N THR A 187 14.42 -9.39 15.11
CA THR A 187 13.21 -8.60 15.40
C THR A 187 12.71 -7.92 14.13
N VAL A 188 11.44 -7.52 14.10
CA VAL A 188 10.86 -6.81 12.94
C VAL A 188 11.61 -5.51 12.65
N SER A 189 11.98 -4.78 13.70
CA SER A 189 12.75 -3.54 13.58
C SER A 189 14.12 -3.79 12.93
N GLU A 190 14.88 -4.80 13.39
CA GLU A 190 16.16 -5.18 12.78
C GLU A 190 15.98 -5.60 11.31
N GLN A 191 14.95 -6.41 11.02
CA GLN A 191 14.66 -6.81 9.64
C GLN A 191 14.39 -5.59 8.75
N VAL A 192 13.56 -4.64 9.20
CA VAL A 192 13.21 -3.40 8.47
C VAL A 192 14.44 -2.55 8.20
N THR A 193 15.25 -2.27 9.23
CA THR A 193 16.43 -1.39 9.08
C THR A 193 17.49 -2.03 8.19
N GLU A 194 17.78 -3.32 8.38
CA GLU A 194 18.82 -4.01 7.61
C GLU A 194 18.40 -4.26 6.16
N ILE A 195 17.14 -4.63 5.89
CA ILE A 195 16.69 -4.81 4.51
C ILE A 195 16.62 -3.47 3.77
N ALA A 196 16.20 -2.38 4.43
CA ALA A 196 16.24 -1.05 3.85
C ALA A 196 17.68 -0.66 3.46
N ARG A 197 18.67 -1.01 4.29
CA ARG A 197 20.10 -0.83 3.97
C ARG A 197 20.54 -1.61 2.74
N LEU A 198 20.14 -2.88 2.65
CA LEU A 198 20.52 -3.74 1.52
C LEU A 198 19.86 -3.30 0.22
N ILE A 199 18.58 -2.92 0.26
CA ILE A 199 17.88 -2.33 -0.89
C ILE A 199 18.55 -1.02 -1.28
N TRP A 200 18.87 -0.14 -0.33
CA TRP A 200 19.57 1.10 -0.63
C TRP A 200 20.94 0.85 -1.29
N LYS A 201 21.73 -0.10 -0.78
CA LYS A 201 23.01 -0.52 -1.40
C LYS A 201 22.78 -1.01 -2.83
N PHE A 202 21.74 -1.82 -3.06
CA PHE A 202 21.36 -2.30 -4.39
C PHE A 202 21.05 -1.14 -5.34
N LEU A 203 20.22 -0.18 -4.91
CA LEU A 203 19.86 1.02 -5.69
C LEU A 203 21.09 1.89 -5.99
N ALA A 204 21.93 2.14 -4.98
CA ALA A 204 23.14 2.93 -5.13
C ALA A 204 24.11 2.31 -6.14
N ARG A 205 24.28 0.98 -6.12
CA ARG A 205 25.10 0.25 -7.10
C ARG A 205 24.55 0.34 -8.52
N LEU A 206 23.23 0.20 -8.70
CA LEU A 206 22.61 0.41 -10.01
C LEU A 206 22.77 1.86 -10.49
N SER A 207 22.70 2.82 -9.55
CA SER A 207 22.82 4.23 -9.88
C SER A 207 24.14 4.55 -10.57
N GLU A 208 25.22 3.79 -10.32
CA GLU A 208 26.54 3.93 -10.96
C GLU A 208 26.50 3.94 -12.49
N VAL A 209 25.52 3.24 -13.07
CA VAL A 209 25.43 3.00 -14.52
C VAL A 209 24.15 3.52 -15.16
N ALA A 210 23.18 3.98 -14.36
CA ALA A 210 21.89 4.46 -14.84
C ALA A 210 21.26 5.44 -13.84
N TYR A 211 20.32 6.25 -14.31
CA TYR A 211 19.38 6.92 -13.42
C TYR A 211 18.39 5.89 -12.86
N VAL A 212 18.12 5.93 -11.55
CA VAL A 212 17.30 4.92 -10.87
C VAL A 212 16.08 5.57 -10.21
N THR A 213 14.89 5.04 -10.48
CA THR A 213 13.70 5.30 -9.66
C THR A 213 13.32 4.06 -8.88
N TYR A 214 12.85 4.22 -7.65
CA TYR A 214 12.36 3.11 -6.81
C TYR A 214 10.93 3.37 -6.34
N GLU A 215 10.08 2.35 -6.44
CA GLU A 215 8.78 2.29 -5.77
C GLU A 215 8.59 0.88 -5.16
N GLY A 216 7.82 0.79 -4.08
CA GLY A 216 7.61 -0.47 -3.39
C GLY A 216 6.17 -0.64 -2.90
N ILE A 217 5.64 -1.83 -3.07
CA ILE A 217 4.34 -2.25 -2.53
C ILE A 217 4.56 -3.29 -1.41
N ALA A 218 3.55 -3.48 -0.57
CA ALA A 218 3.56 -4.43 0.52
C ALA A 218 3.02 -5.79 0.09
N GLY A 219 3.62 -6.85 0.64
CA GLY A 219 3.10 -8.21 0.59
C GLY A 219 2.40 -8.61 1.89
N ASN A 220 2.08 -9.89 2.03
CA ASN A 220 1.41 -10.37 3.24
C ASN A 220 2.36 -10.53 4.43
N HIS A 221 3.63 -10.89 4.21
CA HIS A 221 4.66 -10.99 5.27
C HIS A 221 5.09 -9.63 5.81
N ASP A 222 4.83 -8.56 5.06
CA ASP A 222 5.11 -7.21 5.56
C ASP A 222 4.09 -6.71 6.60
N ARG A 223 2.99 -7.43 6.86
CA ARG A 223 1.95 -6.98 7.80
C ARG A 223 2.45 -7.09 9.24
N LEU A 224 2.47 -5.97 9.97
CA LEU A 224 2.87 -5.94 11.39
C LEU A 224 1.88 -6.66 12.30
N ASN A 225 0.63 -6.85 11.85
CA ASN A 225 -0.36 -7.69 12.51
C ASN A 225 -0.59 -8.97 11.71
N GLY A 226 -0.25 -10.11 12.29
CA GLY A 226 -0.44 -11.43 11.66
C GLY A 226 -1.91 -11.79 11.40
N ASN A 227 -2.87 -11.18 12.12
CA ASN A 227 -4.29 -11.37 11.85
C ASN A 227 -4.76 -10.39 10.76
N TYR A 228 -4.99 -10.90 9.54
CA TYR A 228 -5.43 -10.10 8.39
C TYR A 228 -6.71 -9.29 8.66
N LYS A 229 -7.61 -9.77 9.54
CA LYS A 229 -8.87 -9.08 9.86
C LYS A 229 -8.67 -7.84 10.71
N ASN A 230 -7.57 -7.80 11.46
CA ASN A 230 -7.23 -6.74 12.40
C ASN A 230 -6.04 -5.89 11.92
N ALA A 231 -5.49 -6.21 10.74
CA ALA A 231 -4.39 -5.45 10.15
C ALA A 231 -4.91 -4.09 9.67
N LEU A 232 -4.28 -3.01 10.14
CA LEU A 232 -4.56 -1.67 9.65
C LEU A 232 -3.97 -1.54 8.24
N THR A 233 -4.79 -1.09 7.28
CA THR A 233 -4.32 -0.83 5.91
C THR A 233 -3.14 0.16 5.94
N GLY A 234 -2.04 -0.20 5.28
CA GLY A 234 -0.81 0.62 5.24
C GLY A 234 0.04 0.57 6.52
N ASP A 235 -0.28 -0.29 7.48
CA ASP A 235 0.60 -0.55 8.63
C ASP A 235 1.46 -1.78 8.39
N THR A 236 2.46 -1.59 7.53
CA THR A 236 3.34 -2.64 7.03
C THR A 236 4.81 -2.28 7.21
N ALA A 237 5.67 -3.28 7.31
CA ALA A 237 7.11 -3.13 7.24
C ALA A 237 7.54 -2.42 5.95
N SER A 238 6.90 -2.73 4.82
CA SER A 238 7.15 -2.07 3.53
C SER A 238 6.91 -0.56 3.58
N THR A 239 5.94 -0.08 4.35
CA THR A 239 5.74 1.36 4.58
C THR A 239 6.95 2.00 5.28
N LEU A 240 7.51 1.33 6.29
CA LEU A 240 8.70 1.83 7.00
C LEU A 240 9.95 1.77 6.10
N ILE A 241 10.13 0.67 5.38
CA ILE A 241 11.24 0.48 4.43
C ILE A 241 11.20 1.58 3.35
N ASN A 242 10.03 1.84 2.76
CA ASN A 242 9.85 2.88 1.76
C ASN A 242 10.12 4.28 2.33
N GLN A 243 9.70 4.57 3.56
CA GLN A 243 10.01 5.85 4.22
C GLN A 243 11.53 6.04 4.43
N ILE A 244 12.24 4.99 4.87
CA ILE A 244 13.70 5.03 5.01
C ILE A 244 14.36 5.28 3.63
N ILE A 245 13.97 4.54 2.59
CA ILE A 245 14.52 4.69 1.24
C ILE A 245 14.24 6.09 0.69
N ARG A 246 13.03 6.62 0.92
CA ARG A 246 12.66 7.99 0.54
C ARG A 246 13.58 9.03 1.18
N SER A 247 13.76 8.96 2.49
CA SER A 247 14.63 9.90 3.20
C SER A 247 16.09 9.78 2.76
N LEU A 248 16.57 8.56 2.48
CA LEU A 248 17.91 8.36 1.92
C LEU A 248 18.03 8.98 0.52
N ALA A 249 17.02 8.79 -0.34
CA ALA A 249 16.99 9.40 -1.68
C ALA A 249 17.02 10.94 -1.60
N GLU A 250 16.26 11.55 -0.68
CA GLU A 250 16.18 13.00 -0.49
C GLU A 250 17.52 13.64 -0.06
N VAL A 251 18.37 12.92 0.67
CA VAL A 251 19.69 13.43 1.13
C VAL A 251 20.85 13.10 0.19
N THR A 252 20.59 12.41 -0.92
CA THR A 252 21.61 12.06 -1.92
C THR A 252 21.63 13.06 -3.07
N ASP A 253 22.61 12.92 -3.97
CA ASP A 253 22.84 13.82 -5.11
C ASP A 253 21.81 13.67 -6.25
N GLY A 254 20.68 13.01 -6.01
CA GLY A 254 19.57 12.90 -6.97
C GLY A 254 19.75 11.84 -8.05
N ARG A 255 20.61 10.84 -7.84
CA ARG A 255 20.79 9.69 -8.75
C ARG A 255 19.80 8.56 -8.52
N VAL A 256 19.26 8.48 -7.31
CA VAL A 256 18.17 7.59 -6.94
C VAL A 256 16.98 8.49 -6.57
N GLU A 257 15.86 8.30 -7.26
CA GLU A 257 14.60 8.97 -6.96
C GLU A 257 13.63 7.98 -6.32
N TYR A 258 13.03 8.34 -5.20
CA TYR A 258 11.89 7.63 -4.66
C TYR A 258 10.60 8.09 -5.36
N VAL A 259 9.80 7.13 -5.80
CA VAL A 259 8.47 7.34 -6.39
C VAL A 259 7.44 6.70 -5.45
N GLU A 260 6.42 7.48 -5.10
CA GLU A 260 5.33 6.98 -4.27
C GLU A 260 4.48 6.00 -5.09
N ALA A 261 4.29 4.79 -4.57
CA ALA A 261 3.38 3.80 -5.15
C ALA A 261 1.94 4.32 -5.15
N LYS A 262 1.12 3.90 -6.13
CA LYS A 262 -0.28 4.35 -6.22
C LYS A 262 -1.13 3.95 -5.01
N ASP A 263 -0.85 2.79 -4.43
CA ASP A 263 -1.44 2.29 -3.18
C ASP A 263 -0.44 1.37 -2.48
N TYR A 264 -0.68 1.05 -1.21
CA TYR A 264 0.16 0.15 -0.41
C TYR A 264 0.33 -1.24 -1.01
N TYR A 265 -0.59 -1.71 -1.87
CA TYR A 265 -0.58 -3.07 -2.43
C TYR A 265 -0.61 -3.09 -3.96
N PHE A 266 -0.51 -1.92 -4.60
CA PHE A 266 -0.64 -1.77 -6.04
C PHE A 266 0.15 -0.56 -6.54
N THR A 267 0.85 -0.73 -7.64
CA THR A 267 1.34 0.40 -8.44
C THR A 267 1.31 0.06 -9.91
N ASP A 268 1.49 1.06 -10.77
CA ASP A 268 1.68 0.83 -12.19
C ASP A 268 2.68 1.81 -12.80
N ILE A 269 3.31 1.39 -13.89
CA ILE A 269 4.31 2.16 -14.62
C ILE A 269 3.88 2.28 -16.08
N ASP A 270 3.87 3.51 -16.59
CA ASP A 270 3.73 3.82 -18.01
C ASP A 270 5.07 4.15 -18.64
N LEU A 271 5.52 3.35 -19.61
CA LEU A 271 6.77 3.55 -20.32
C LEU A 271 6.62 3.33 -21.81
N MET A 272 6.95 4.38 -22.57
CA MET A 272 7.08 4.32 -24.03
C MET A 272 5.83 3.79 -24.76
N GLY A 273 4.64 4.01 -24.19
CA GLY A 273 3.35 3.56 -24.74
C GLY A 273 2.86 2.22 -24.18
N HIS A 274 3.61 1.59 -23.28
CA HIS A 274 3.23 0.36 -22.59
C HIS A 274 2.95 0.62 -21.10
N SER A 275 1.97 -0.09 -20.55
CA SER A 275 1.47 0.05 -19.18
C SER A 275 1.63 -1.27 -18.42
N PHE A 276 2.31 -1.25 -17.29
CA PHE A 276 2.58 -2.44 -16.47
C PHE A 276 1.97 -2.28 -15.08
N ALA A 277 1.14 -3.23 -14.67
CA ALA A 277 0.56 -3.29 -13.33
C ALA A 277 1.43 -4.16 -12.41
N PHE A 278 1.61 -3.74 -11.17
CA PHE A 278 2.40 -4.46 -10.16
C PHE A 278 1.56 -4.71 -8.92
N VAL A 279 1.50 -5.97 -8.51
CA VAL A 279 0.81 -6.45 -7.31
C VAL A 279 1.70 -7.46 -6.60
N HIS A 280 1.47 -7.71 -5.31
CA HIS A 280 2.23 -8.77 -4.63
C HIS A 280 1.80 -10.17 -5.07
N GLY A 281 0.49 -10.44 -5.11
CA GLY A 281 -0.08 -11.72 -5.57
C GLY A 281 -0.96 -12.45 -4.54
N ASP A 282 -0.94 -11.99 -3.29
CA ASP A 282 -1.76 -12.53 -2.19
C ASP A 282 -3.28 -12.27 -2.39
N LYS A 283 -3.62 -11.06 -2.87
CA LYS A 283 -5.00 -10.66 -3.19
C LYS A 283 -5.40 -10.97 -4.63
N HIS A 284 -4.41 -11.04 -5.52
CA HIS A 284 -4.58 -11.22 -6.95
C HIS A 284 -3.80 -12.46 -7.39
N LYS A 285 -4.47 -13.62 -7.48
CA LYS A 285 -3.83 -14.89 -7.84
C LYS A 285 -3.44 -14.95 -9.32
N VAL A 286 -2.36 -14.25 -9.67
CA VAL A 286 -1.86 -14.08 -11.05
C VAL A 286 -1.50 -15.43 -11.69
N ASP A 287 -1.09 -16.39 -10.89
CA ASP A 287 -0.65 -17.72 -11.31
C ASP A 287 -1.79 -18.64 -11.77
N SER A 288 -2.97 -18.48 -11.18
CA SER A 288 -4.09 -19.42 -11.32
C SER A 288 -5.34 -18.80 -11.92
N ASN A 289 -5.35 -17.48 -12.13
CA ASN A 289 -6.49 -16.76 -12.68
C ASN A 289 -6.10 -15.88 -13.87
N ASN A 290 -6.45 -16.30 -15.08
CA ASN A 290 -6.14 -15.58 -16.34
C ASN A 290 -6.92 -14.26 -16.53
N SER A 291 -7.82 -13.90 -15.60
CA SER A 291 -8.61 -12.66 -15.66
C SER A 291 -8.07 -11.52 -14.79
N VAL A 292 -6.91 -11.69 -14.14
CA VAL A 292 -6.38 -10.66 -13.25
C VAL A 292 -6.04 -9.38 -14.01
N LEU A 293 -5.40 -9.51 -15.18
CA LEU A 293 -5.04 -8.37 -16.02
C LEU A 293 -6.28 -7.54 -16.39
N SER A 294 -7.35 -8.19 -16.86
CA SER A 294 -8.58 -7.49 -17.25
C SER A 294 -9.27 -6.85 -16.05
N LYS A 295 -9.35 -7.55 -14.91
CA LYS A 295 -9.96 -7.02 -13.67
C LYS A 295 -9.24 -5.78 -13.15
N LEU A 296 -7.90 -5.79 -13.15
CA LEU A 296 -7.13 -4.60 -12.77
C LEU A 296 -7.38 -3.46 -13.74
N GLY A 297 -7.49 -3.77 -15.04
CA GLY A 297 -7.84 -2.77 -16.04
C GLY A 297 -9.21 -2.12 -15.80
N ASP A 298 -10.22 -2.92 -15.43
CA ASP A 298 -11.56 -2.43 -15.08
C ASP A 298 -11.54 -1.58 -13.80
N ILE A 299 -10.84 -2.04 -12.76
CA ILE A 299 -10.75 -1.34 -11.45
C ILE A 299 -10.07 0.03 -11.59
N HIS A 300 -8.98 0.08 -12.34
CA HIS A 300 -8.18 1.30 -12.51
C HIS A 300 -8.56 2.10 -13.76
N ASN A 301 -9.59 1.66 -14.50
CA ASN A 301 -10.04 2.26 -15.76
C ASN A 301 -8.85 2.52 -16.72
N LYS A 302 -7.99 1.51 -16.89
CA LYS A 302 -6.72 1.61 -17.62
C LYS A 302 -6.42 0.32 -18.36
N HIS A 303 -5.82 0.42 -19.53
CA HIS A 303 -5.33 -0.76 -20.24
C HIS A 303 -3.92 -1.13 -19.75
N TYR A 304 -3.70 -2.41 -19.46
CA TYR A 304 -2.38 -2.93 -19.07
C TYR A 304 -1.88 -3.97 -20.08
N ASP A 305 -0.62 -3.85 -20.45
CA ASP A 305 0.10 -4.82 -21.28
C ASP A 305 0.48 -6.05 -20.46
N ALA A 306 0.90 -5.86 -19.20
CA ALA A 306 1.15 -6.98 -18.30
C ALA A 306 0.84 -6.66 -16.84
N VAL A 307 0.54 -7.70 -16.07
CA VAL A 307 0.48 -7.68 -14.61
C VAL A 307 1.59 -8.56 -14.05
N ILE A 308 2.32 -8.02 -13.08
CA ILE A 308 3.53 -8.61 -12.51
C ILE A 308 3.32 -8.83 -11.02
N ALA A 309 3.66 -10.04 -10.55
CA ALA A 309 3.49 -10.48 -9.17
C ALA A 309 4.67 -11.31 -8.63
N GLY A 310 4.68 -11.52 -7.32
CA GLY A 310 5.57 -12.40 -6.55
C GLY A 310 4.76 -13.44 -5.76
N HIS A 311 4.90 -13.49 -4.44
CA HIS A 311 4.11 -14.28 -3.49
C HIS A 311 4.26 -15.81 -3.52
N ILE A 312 4.07 -16.47 -4.68
CA ILE A 312 4.10 -17.94 -4.77
C ILE A 312 5.51 -18.53 -4.97
N HIS A 313 6.54 -17.68 -5.05
CA HIS A 313 7.97 -18.02 -5.14
C HIS A 313 8.35 -18.86 -6.36
N HIS A 314 7.46 -18.96 -7.35
CA HIS A 314 7.63 -19.75 -8.55
C HIS A 314 7.45 -18.87 -9.79
N TYR A 315 8.38 -18.98 -10.73
CA TYR A 315 8.28 -18.25 -11.99
C TYR A 315 7.19 -18.86 -12.89
N LYS A 316 6.21 -18.07 -13.27
CA LYS A 316 5.18 -18.45 -14.25
C LYS A 316 4.81 -17.26 -15.11
N MET A 317 4.79 -17.45 -16.42
CA MET A 317 4.34 -16.44 -17.37
C MET A 317 3.25 -17.04 -18.25
N THR A 318 2.09 -16.39 -18.29
CA THR A 318 0.93 -16.80 -19.07
C THR A 318 0.55 -15.66 -20.00
N GLU A 319 0.47 -15.91 -21.30
CA GLU A 319 -0.14 -14.99 -22.25
C GLU A 319 -1.66 -15.09 -22.13
N VAL A 320 -2.33 -13.95 -21.89
CA VAL A 320 -3.79 -13.88 -21.64
C VAL A 320 -4.53 -13.04 -22.70
N GLY A 321 -3.79 -12.51 -23.67
CA GLY A 321 -4.29 -11.79 -24.83
C GLY A 321 -3.14 -11.49 -25.78
N GLU A 322 -3.44 -10.89 -26.95
CA GLU A 322 -2.42 -10.54 -27.94
C GLU A 322 -1.31 -9.68 -27.33
N ASN A 323 -0.10 -10.27 -27.20
CA ASN A 323 1.06 -9.64 -26.58
C ASN A 323 0.73 -9.04 -25.20
N ARG A 324 -0.01 -9.79 -24.37
CA ARG A 324 -0.40 -9.41 -23.01
C ARG A 324 -0.18 -10.53 -22.01
N PHE A 325 0.46 -10.22 -20.89
CA PHE A 325 0.97 -11.26 -19.99
C PHE A 325 0.55 -11.09 -18.54
N GLN A 326 0.40 -12.23 -17.88
CA GLN A 326 0.36 -12.35 -16.43
C GLN A 326 1.63 -13.07 -15.97
N VAL A 327 2.41 -12.43 -15.12
CA VAL A 327 3.72 -12.94 -14.72
C VAL A 327 3.84 -12.99 -13.21
N ASN A 328 4.24 -14.16 -12.73
CA ASN A 328 4.71 -14.36 -11.38
C ASN A 328 6.23 -14.55 -11.42
N PHE A 329 6.99 -13.75 -10.68
CA PHE A 329 8.41 -13.97 -10.50
C PHE A 329 8.69 -14.92 -9.32
N GLY A 330 9.90 -15.47 -9.29
CA GLY A 330 10.35 -16.30 -8.18
C GLY A 330 10.71 -15.45 -6.95
N SER A 331 11.30 -16.08 -5.94
CA SER A 331 11.80 -15.38 -4.75
C SER A 331 13.32 -15.40 -4.65
N PHE A 332 13.88 -14.57 -3.76
CA PHE A 332 15.28 -14.72 -3.32
C PHE A 332 15.45 -15.95 -2.42
N LYS A 333 14.42 -16.27 -1.62
CA LYS A 333 14.42 -17.40 -0.69
C LYS A 333 14.57 -18.74 -1.41
N GLY A 334 13.91 -18.91 -2.55
CA GLY A 334 13.80 -20.18 -3.25
C GLY A 334 12.92 -21.17 -2.49
N ILE A 335 13.18 -22.47 -2.65
CA ILE A 335 12.46 -23.53 -1.92
C ILE A 335 12.75 -23.46 -0.42
N ASP A 336 11.71 -23.53 0.41
CA ASP A 336 11.80 -23.51 1.87
C ASP A 336 11.21 -24.80 2.49
N PRO A 337 11.33 -25.02 3.82
CA PRO A 337 10.80 -26.23 4.46
C PRO A 337 9.29 -26.43 4.25
N TYR A 338 8.52 -25.34 4.19
CA TYR A 338 7.09 -25.40 3.93
C TYR A 338 6.81 -25.87 2.51
N ALA A 339 7.51 -25.32 1.51
CA ALA A 339 7.39 -25.75 0.12
C ALA A 339 7.72 -27.24 -0.03
N VAL A 340 8.77 -27.74 0.62
CA VAL A 340 9.11 -29.18 0.63
C VAL A 340 7.97 -30.02 1.22
N GLN A 341 7.40 -29.62 2.35
CA GLN A 341 6.27 -30.34 2.98
C GLN A 341 5.03 -30.40 2.07
N GLN A 342 4.82 -29.37 1.26
CA GLN A 342 3.71 -29.31 0.30
C GLN A 342 4.04 -29.96 -1.06
N GLY A 343 5.27 -30.46 -1.26
CA GLY A 343 5.70 -31.06 -2.53
C GLY A 343 5.97 -30.04 -3.64
N PHE A 344 6.21 -28.78 -3.30
CA PHE A 344 6.57 -27.73 -4.24
C PHE A 344 8.08 -27.63 -4.44
N ALA A 345 8.48 -27.18 -5.63
CA ALA A 345 9.87 -26.91 -5.96
C ALA A 345 9.99 -25.56 -6.67
N SER A 346 11.00 -24.78 -6.31
CA SER A 346 11.29 -23.50 -6.97
C SER A 346 12.79 -23.20 -6.95
N SER A 347 13.28 -22.63 -8.06
CA SER A 347 14.63 -22.06 -8.11
C SER A 347 14.56 -20.57 -7.83
N ARG A 348 15.61 -20.04 -7.18
CA ARG A 348 15.74 -18.60 -6.95
C ARG A 348 15.74 -17.85 -8.28
N SER A 349 14.91 -16.83 -8.38
CA SER A 349 14.92 -15.96 -9.55
C SER A 349 14.15 -14.69 -9.28
N GLN A 350 14.52 -13.65 -10.02
CA GLN A 350 13.85 -12.36 -10.07
C GLN A 350 13.45 -12.05 -11.51
N GLY A 351 12.86 -10.88 -11.71
CA GLY A 351 12.29 -10.48 -12.99
C GLY A 351 12.74 -9.13 -13.47
N ILE A 352 12.93 -9.01 -14.78
CA ILE A 352 13.14 -7.72 -15.44
C ILE A 352 12.23 -7.57 -16.64
N ILE A 353 11.93 -6.32 -17.01
CA ILE A 353 11.16 -5.96 -18.21
C ILE A 353 11.98 -4.94 -18.99
N VAL A 354 12.36 -5.29 -20.21
CA VAL A 354 13.01 -4.37 -21.14
C VAL A 354 11.92 -3.72 -21.97
N VAL A 355 11.83 -2.40 -21.97
CA VAL A 355 10.78 -1.66 -22.69
C VAL A 355 11.42 -0.71 -23.68
N ASN A 356 10.93 -0.69 -24.92
CA ASN A 356 11.29 0.31 -25.92
C ASN A 356 10.05 0.69 -26.74
N LYS A 357 10.18 1.67 -27.65
CA LYS A 357 9.06 2.13 -28.50
C LYS A 357 8.45 1.07 -29.42
N LYS A 358 9.15 -0.05 -29.68
CA LYS A 358 8.68 -1.13 -30.56
C LYS A 358 7.95 -2.23 -29.79
N GLY A 359 8.09 -2.29 -28.47
CA GLY A 359 7.56 -3.37 -27.66
C GLY A 359 8.31 -3.54 -26.35
N TYR A 360 7.94 -4.61 -25.64
CA TYR A 360 8.55 -4.97 -24.37
C TYR A 360 8.89 -6.46 -24.31
N GLU A 361 9.82 -6.82 -23.43
CA GLU A 361 10.24 -8.21 -23.22
C GLU A 361 10.40 -8.47 -21.72
N ILE A 362 9.69 -9.49 -21.22
CA ILE A 362 9.75 -9.91 -19.82
C ILE A 362 10.73 -11.08 -19.69
N ARG A 363 11.72 -10.94 -18.80
CA ARG A 363 12.78 -11.94 -18.62
C ARG A 363 12.89 -12.37 -17.16
N ARG A 364 13.08 -13.68 -16.97
CA ARG A 364 13.51 -14.27 -15.69
C ARG A 364 15.02 -14.14 -15.55
N VAL A 365 15.48 -13.71 -14.37
CA VAL A 365 16.90 -13.70 -13.99
C VAL A 365 17.09 -14.70 -12.86
N THR A 366 17.83 -15.78 -13.11
CA THR A 366 18.17 -16.77 -12.08
C THR A 366 19.20 -16.20 -11.11
N LEU A 367 19.00 -16.46 -9.81
CA LEU A 367 19.95 -16.08 -8.77
C LEU A 367 20.84 -17.26 -8.42
#